data_AF-A0A960EAR1-F1
#
_entry.id   AF-A0A960EAR1-F1
#
_cell.length_a   1.000
_cell.length_b   1.000
_cell.length_c   1.000
_cell.angle_alpha   90.00
_cell.angle_beta   90.00
_cell.angle_gamma   90.00
#
_symmetry.space_group_name_H-M   'P 1'
#
loop_
_entity.id
_entity.type
_entity.pdbx_description
1 polymer ?
#
loop_
_entity_poly.entity_id
_entity_poly.type
_entity_poly.pdbx_seq_one_letter_code
_entity_poly.pdbx_strand_id
1 'polypeptide(L)'
;SFGPGTHLAPTDLVATCERAARSGDAHVAAIRRELLMAGVITPYDVDVDDPPVAFAVRREPRRLRLEVLVPEHDPRLPAIVKAAGEAIRRFDTHTTVIDVIAITH
;
A
#
# COMPACT_ATOMS: atom_id res chain seq x y z
N SER A 1 -16.00 -36.55 11.09
CA SER A 1 -16.21 -35.18 11.57
C SER A 1 -15.05 -34.31 11.16
N PHE A 2 -15.26 -33.44 10.17
CA PHE A 2 -14.69 -32.09 10.00
C PHE A 2 -15.25 -31.53 8.69
N GLY A 3 -16.01 -30.46 8.80
CA GLY A 3 -16.55 -29.61 7.74
C GLY A 3 -17.32 -28.47 8.42
N PRO A 4 -17.60 -27.33 7.75
CA PRO A 4 -17.30 -26.95 6.37
C PRO A 4 -16.45 -25.67 6.26
N GLY A 5 -16.08 -25.33 5.02
CA GLY A 5 -15.18 -24.23 4.67
C GLY A 5 -15.60 -22.85 5.17
N THR A 6 -14.58 -22.03 5.40
CA THR A 6 -14.61 -20.58 5.62
C THR A 6 -15.10 -19.85 4.38
N HIS A 7 -16.39 -19.99 4.05
CA HIS A 7 -17.09 -19.02 3.25
C HIS A 7 -17.32 -17.79 4.13
N LEU A 8 -16.42 -16.81 4.06
CA LEU A 8 -16.70 -15.47 4.58
C LEU A 8 -17.98 -14.98 3.89
N ALA A 9 -18.99 -14.62 4.68
CA ALA A 9 -20.23 -14.08 4.14
C ALA A 9 -19.91 -12.80 3.34
N PRO A 10 -20.61 -12.51 2.24
CA PRO A 10 -20.35 -11.32 1.41
C PRO A 10 -20.36 -10.01 2.22
N THR A 11 -21.16 -9.93 3.28
CA THR A 11 -21.24 -8.81 4.21
C THR A 11 -19.97 -8.62 5.05
N ASP A 12 -19.30 -9.71 5.45
CA ASP A 12 -18.04 -9.64 6.19
C ASP A 12 -16.89 -9.15 5.31
N LEU A 13 -16.90 -9.53 4.02
CA LEU A 13 -15.94 -9.02 3.04
C LEU A 13 -16.13 -7.52 2.80
N VAL A 14 -17.36 -7.03 2.64
CA VAL A 14 -17.62 -5.58 2.48
C VAL A 14 -17.18 -4.80 3.71
N ALA A 15 -17.55 -5.24 4.92
CA ALA A 15 -17.14 -4.57 6.16
C ALA A 15 -15.62 -4.60 6.37
N THR A 16 -14.94 -5.68 5.96
CA THR A 16 -13.47 -5.80 6.01
C THR A 16 -12.80 -4.92 4.96
N CYS A 17 -13.33 -4.87 3.75
CA CYS A 17 -12.88 -3.95 2.69
C CYS A 17 -13.09 -2.50 3.10
N GLU A 18 -14.22 -2.13 3.70
CA GLU A 18 -14.47 -0.78 4.21
C GLU A 18 -13.57 -0.43 5.40
N ARG A 19 -13.20 -1.41 6.23
CA ARG A 19 -12.25 -1.20 7.34
C ARG A 19 -10.83 -1.03 6.81
N ALA A 20 -10.41 -1.87 5.87
CA ALA A 20 -9.12 -1.78 5.18
C ALA A 20 -9.00 -0.50 4.33
N ALA A 21 -10.10 -0.03 3.74
CA ALA A 21 -10.16 1.24 3.01
C ALA A 21 -10.09 2.47 3.95
N ARG A 22 -10.50 2.30 5.22
CA ARG A 22 -10.38 3.32 6.27
C ARG A 22 -8.99 3.34 6.92
N SER A 23 -8.33 2.19 7.06
CA SER A 23 -6.96 2.09 7.59
C SER A 23 -5.88 2.45 6.57
N GLY A 24 -6.19 2.34 5.27
CA GLY A 24 -5.22 2.54 4.18
C GLY A 24 -4.54 1.24 3.73
N ASP A 25 -4.85 0.11 4.37
CA ASP A 25 -4.24 -1.19 4.07
C ASP A 25 -4.55 -1.67 2.64
N ALA A 26 -5.75 -1.36 2.15
CA ALA A 26 -6.13 -1.67 0.77
C ALA A 26 -5.26 -0.90 -0.24
N HIS A 27 -4.99 0.38 0.02
CA HIS A 27 -4.09 1.20 -0.79
C HIS A 27 -2.66 0.67 -0.72
N VAL A 28 -2.18 0.32 0.47
CA VAL A 28 -0.84 -0.24 0.67
C VAL A 28 -0.68 -1.56 -0.10
N ALA A 29 -1.65 -2.46 -0.01
CA ALA A 29 -1.63 -3.73 -0.74
C ALA A 29 -1.62 -3.51 -2.27
N ALA A 30 -2.40 -2.56 -2.77
CA ALA A 30 -2.41 -2.20 -4.19
C ALA A 30 -1.07 -1.62 -4.66
N ILE A 31 -0.49 -0.70 -3.90
CA ILE A 31 0.83 -0.11 -4.18
C ILE A 31 1.89 -1.20 -4.21
N ARG A 32 1.96 -2.05 -3.18
CA ARG A 32 2.93 -3.15 -3.12
C ARG A 32 2.83 -4.07 -4.33
N ARG A 33 1.62 -4.50 -4.68
CA ARG A 33 1.37 -5.37 -5.83
C ARG A 33 1.87 -4.73 -7.12
N GLU A 34 1.56 -3.46 -7.35
CA GLU A 34 1.98 -2.73 -8.54
C GLU A 34 3.51 -2.62 -8.64
N LEU A 35 4.18 -2.26 -7.54
CA LEU A 35 5.63 -2.12 -7.53
C LEU A 35 6.37 -3.45 -7.71
N LEU A 36 5.82 -4.54 -7.14
CA LEU A 36 6.33 -5.90 -7.35
C LEU A 36 6.18 -6.34 -8.81
N MET A 37 5.00 -6.11 -9.41
CA MET A 37 4.74 -6.45 -10.82
C MET A 37 5.59 -5.64 -11.79
N ALA A 38 5.90 -4.38 -11.45
CA ALA A 38 6.78 -3.52 -12.21
C ALA A 38 8.28 -3.80 -11.97
N GLY A 39 8.63 -4.69 -11.04
CA GLY A 39 10.02 -4.99 -10.68
C GLY A 39 10.78 -3.83 -10.03
N VAL A 40 10.06 -2.84 -9.50
CA VAL A 40 10.65 -1.67 -8.80
C VAL A 40 11.14 -2.06 -7.41
N ILE A 41 10.42 -2.98 -6.77
CA ILE A 41 10.78 -3.63 -5.52
C ILE A 41 10.66 -5.14 -5.67
N THR A 42 11.23 -5.87 -4.71
CA THR A 42 11.24 -7.33 -4.61
C THR A 42 10.51 -7.78 -3.35
N PRO A 43 10.13 -9.07 -3.23
CA PRO A 43 9.56 -9.60 -1.99
C PRO A 43 10.45 -9.36 -0.77
N TYR A 44 11.78 -9.40 -0.92
CA TYR A 44 12.73 -9.11 0.16
C TYR A 44 12.63 -7.69 0.71
N ASP A 45 12.15 -6.74 -0.10
CA ASP A 45 12.00 -5.35 0.32
C ASP A 45 10.78 -5.14 1.23
N VAL A 46 9.76 -6.02 1.20
CA VAL A 46 8.42 -5.75 1.78
C VAL A 46 7.76 -6.91 2.55
N ASP A 47 8.17 -8.15 2.32
CA ASP A 47 7.52 -9.37 2.86
C ASP A 47 8.32 -10.00 4.03
N VAL A 48 9.26 -9.26 4.63
CA VAL A 48 10.07 -9.69 5.79
C VAL A 48 9.63 -8.97 7.07
N ASP A 49 9.98 -9.52 8.24
CA ASP A 49 9.54 -9.02 9.55
C ASP A 49 9.93 -7.56 9.82
N ASP A 50 11.10 -7.13 9.33
CA ASP A 50 11.57 -5.75 9.32
C ASP A 50 11.90 -5.32 7.88
N PRO A 51 10.89 -4.87 7.12
CA PRO A 51 11.03 -4.64 5.69
C PRO A 51 11.85 -3.38 5.41
N PRO A 52 12.89 -3.46 4.55
CA PRO A 52 13.68 -2.29 4.14
C PRO A 52 12.82 -1.19 3.52
N VAL A 53 11.73 -1.57 2.84
CA VAL A 53 10.77 -0.64 2.25
C VAL A 53 9.41 -0.86 2.88
N ALA A 54 8.84 0.18 3.48
CA ALA A 54 7.50 0.14 4.04
C ALA A 54 6.62 1.25 3.47
N PHE A 55 5.32 0.96 3.39
CA PHE A 55 4.33 1.91 2.89
C PHE A 55 3.24 2.08 3.94
N ALA A 56 2.86 3.33 4.20
CA ALA A 56 1.70 3.65 5.00
C ALA A 56 0.82 4.65 4.26
N VAL A 57 -0.48 4.42 4.24
CA VAL A 57 -1.45 5.34 3.65
C VAL A 57 -2.38 5.83 4.74
N ARG A 58 -2.47 7.14 4.90
CA ARG A 58 -3.40 7.78 5.83
C ARG A 58 -4.41 8.59 5.05
N ARG A 59 -5.69 8.33 5.31
CA ARG A 59 -6.79 9.13 4.78
C ARG A 59 -7.03 10.30 5.72
N GLU A 60 -6.91 11.50 5.17
CA GLU A 60 -7.19 12.75 5.86
C GLU A 60 -8.37 13.45 5.18
N PRO A 61 -9.00 14.46 5.80
CA PRO A 61 -10.09 15.19 5.17
C PRO A 61 -9.64 15.78 3.81
N ARG A 62 -10.23 15.28 2.72
CA ARG A 62 -9.99 15.67 1.31
C ARG A 62 -8.61 15.32 0.74
N ARG A 63 -7.76 14.56 1.44
CA ARG A 63 -6.45 14.16 0.93
C ARG A 63 -6.06 12.75 1.35
N LEU A 64 -5.21 12.11 0.56
CA LEU A 64 -4.48 10.91 0.93
C LEU A 64 -3.03 11.27 1.16
N ARG A 65 -2.46 10.78 2.25
CA ARG A 65 -1.04 10.89 2.54
C ARG A 65 -0.42 9.50 2.44
N LEU A 66 0.49 9.33 1.48
CA LEU A 66 1.30 8.13 1.30
C LEU A 66 2.69 8.41 1.86
N GLU A 67 3.07 7.63 2.86
CA GLU A 67 4.41 7.59 3.43
C GLU A 67 5.14 6.39 2.85
N VAL A 68 6.33 6.64 2.31
CA VAL A 68 7.21 5.65 1.71
C VAL A 68 8.50 5.64 2.52
N LEU A 69 8.67 4.62 3.35
CA LEU A 69 9.88 4.42 4.14
C LEU A 69 10.88 3.66 3.28
N VAL A 70 12.07 4.20 3.11
CA VAL A 70 13.14 3.66 2.25
C VAL A 70 14.49 3.97 2.91
N PRO A 71 15.54 3.14 2.76
CA PRO A 71 16.85 3.45 3.34
C PRO A 71 17.44 4.76 2.78
N GLU A 72 18.15 5.52 3.61
CA GLU A 72 18.67 6.88 3.28
C GLU A 72 19.51 6.96 1.99
N HIS A 73 20.13 5.85 1.59
CA HIS A 73 20.99 5.79 0.40
C HIS A 73 20.54 4.78 -0.64
N ASP A 74 19.27 4.35 -0.60
CA ASP A 74 18.75 3.44 -1.63
C ASP A 74 18.70 4.17 -2.99
N PRO A 75 19.49 3.74 -4.00
CA PRO A 75 19.49 4.39 -5.31
C PRO A 75 18.15 4.27 -6.04
N ARG A 76 17.27 3.35 -5.61
CA ARG A 76 15.92 3.14 -6.14
C ARG A 76 14.92 4.14 -5.57
N LEU A 77 15.25 4.94 -4.55
CA LEU A 77 14.32 5.86 -3.89
C LEU A 77 13.48 6.70 -4.88
N PRO A 78 14.05 7.38 -5.89
CA PRO A 78 13.25 8.15 -6.85
C PRO A 78 12.28 7.28 -7.65
N ALA A 79 12.69 6.07 -8.03
CA ALA A 79 11.87 5.13 -8.77
C ALA A 79 10.73 4.55 -7.91
N ILE A 80 11.03 4.20 -6.66
CA ILE A 80 10.04 3.72 -5.67
C ILE A 80 8.97 4.79 -5.42
N VAL A 81 9.39 6.02 -5.11
CA VAL A 81 8.46 7.13 -4.82
C VAL A 81 7.58 7.43 -6.04
N LYS A 82 8.18 7.50 -7.23
CA LYS A 82 7.45 7.73 -8.47
C LYS A 82 6.42 6.62 -8.73
N ALA A 83 6.85 5.36 -8.68
CA ALA A 83 5.98 4.22 -8.92
C ALA A 83 4.85 4.14 -7.89
N ALA A 84 5.14 4.42 -6.62
CA ALA A 84 4.15 4.39 -5.55
C ALA A 84 3.10 5.50 -5.73
N GLY A 85 3.55 6.71 -6.10
CA GLY A 85 2.67 7.82 -6.46
C GLY A 85 1.77 7.53 -7.68
N GLU A 86 2.30 6.86 -8.69
CA GLU A 86 1.51 6.41 -9.85
C GLU A 86 0.52 5.30 -9.48
N ALA A 87 0.94 4.34 -8.64
CA ALA A 87 0.10 3.24 -8.19
C ALA A 87 -1.10 3.72 -7.36
N ILE A 88 -0.86 4.61 -6.39
CA ILE A 88 -1.95 5.14 -5.55
C ILE A 88 -2.95 5.98 -6.35
N ARG A 89 -2.50 6.74 -7.35
CA ARG A 89 -3.38 7.50 -8.26
C ARG A 89 -4.23 6.60 -9.16
N ARG A 90 -3.66 5.48 -9.60
CA ARG A 90 -4.41 4.47 -10.37
C ARG A 90 -5.44 3.75 -9.52
N PHE A 91 -5.12 3.51 -8.25
CA PHE A 91 -6.02 2.85 -7.31
C PHE A 91 -7.15 3.76 -6.80
N ASP A 92 -6.83 5.00 -6.38
CA ASP A 92 -7.79 5.98 -5.88
C ASP A 92 -7.92 7.16 -6.86
N THR A 93 -8.80 7.00 -7.84
CA THR A 93 -9.05 7.98 -8.90
C THR A 93 -9.89 9.18 -8.43
N HIS A 94 -10.49 9.08 -7.25
CA HIS A 94 -11.45 10.06 -6.74
C HIS A 94 -10.82 11.11 -5.82
N THR A 95 -9.67 10.79 -5.21
CA THR A 95 -8.96 11.72 -4.34
C THR A 95 -8.13 12.71 -5.14
N THR A 96 -8.45 14.00 -5.04
CA THR A 96 -7.79 15.07 -5.82
C THR A 96 -6.39 15.40 -5.33
N VAL A 97 -6.14 15.26 -4.02
CA VAL A 97 -4.87 15.61 -3.38
C VAL A 97 -4.24 14.36 -2.79
N ILE A 98 -3.08 13.99 -3.32
CA ILE A 98 -2.27 12.89 -2.81
C ILE A 98 -0.87 13.41 -2.50
N ASP A 99 -0.55 13.49 -1.22
CA ASP A 99 0.77 13.83 -0.72
C ASP A 99 1.60 12.55 -0.66
N VAL A 100 2.74 12.52 -1.36
CA VAL A 100 3.69 11.41 -1.31
C VAL A 100 4.95 11.88 -0.58
N ILE A 101 5.25 11.25 0.54
CA ILE A 101 6.33 11.65 1.44
C ILE A 101 7.31 10.48 1.54
N ALA A 102 8.56 10.73 1.15
CA ALA A 102 9.66 9.82 1.42
C ALA A 102 10.17 10.06 2.84
N ILE A 103 10.27 8.99 3.63
CA ILE A 103 10.88 9.01 4.96
C ILE A 103 12.10 8.11 4.89
N THR A 104 13.28 8.68 5.07
CA THR A 104 14.53 7.94 5.07
C THR A 104 14.89 7.49 6.49
N HIS A 105 15.46 6.28 6.60
CA HIS A 105 15.97 5.69 7.84
C HIS A 105 17.33 5.03 7.60
#